data_AF-A0A3P7PBP0-F1
#
_entry.id   AF-A0A3P7PBP0-F1
#
_cell.length_a   1.000
_cell.length_b   1.000
_cell.length_c   1.000
_cell.angle_alpha   90.00
_cell.angle_beta   90.00
_cell.angle_gamma   90.00
#
_symmetry.space_group_name_H-M   'P 1'
#
loop_
_entity.id
_entity.type
_entity.pdbx_description
1 polymer ?
#
loop_
_entity_poly.entity_id
_entity_poly.type
_entity_poly.pdbx_seq_one_letter_code
_entity_poly.pdbx_strand_id
1 'polypeptide(L)'
;MKSEFKARPVYLQRDDRIKAHFTTCFLALVLYRYLEKDLDNQFTTNEIVGQLKDMNFYCVPGQGFIPTYTRTDFTDALHDTYGFRTDYQIVSDKEMKNIYKRLKSKKSTQKLMTYKKLEAPIYKGFQAFSVSQLSKTGL
;
A
#
# COMPACT_ATOMS: atom_id res chain seq x y z
N MET A 1 12.26 -8.35 9.49
CA MET A 1 12.44 -8.13 8.03
C MET A 1 13.87 -8.48 7.54
N LYS A 2 14.48 -9.55 8.06
CA LYS A 2 15.55 -10.34 7.40
C LYS A 2 15.10 -11.79 7.10
N SER A 3 13.92 -12.18 7.60
CA SER A 3 13.37 -13.54 7.61
C SER A 3 12.43 -13.85 6.44
N GLU A 4 11.71 -12.83 5.93
CA GLU A 4 10.62 -13.02 4.96
C GLU A 4 11.10 -13.20 3.52
N PHE A 5 12.24 -12.59 3.19
CA PHE A 5 13.01 -13.02 2.04
C PHE A 5 13.90 -14.14 2.55
N LYS A 6 13.47 -15.40 2.39
CA LYS A 6 14.39 -16.53 2.35
C LYS A 6 15.31 -16.36 1.13
N ALA A 7 16.16 -15.34 1.18
CA ALA A 7 17.32 -15.24 0.34
C ALA A 7 18.18 -16.41 0.77
N ARG A 8 18.00 -17.56 0.12
CA ARG A 8 19.04 -18.57 0.10
C ARG A 8 20.31 -17.80 -0.28
N PRO A 9 21.44 -17.96 0.43
CA PRO A 9 22.68 -17.29 0.06
C PRO A 9 23.07 -17.82 -1.32
N VAL A 10 22.65 -17.10 -2.36
CA VAL A 10 23.02 -17.36 -3.73
C VAL A 10 24.14 -16.38 -4.01
N TYR A 11 25.35 -16.90 -4.13
CA TYR A 11 26.54 -16.15 -4.54
C TYR A 11 26.38 -15.72 -6.01
N LEU A 12 25.60 -14.65 -6.22
CA LEU A 12 25.24 -14.12 -7.52
C LEU A 12 26.24 -13.04 -7.92
N GLN A 13 27.27 -13.44 -8.67
CA GLN A 13 28.43 -12.59 -9.04
C GLN A 13 28.14 -11.48 -10.07
N ARG A 14 26.90 -11.31 -10.55
CA ARG A 14 26.59 -10.31 -11.58
C ARG A 14 25.81 -9.14 -11.02
N ASP A 15 26.40 -7.96 -11.10
CA ASP A 15 25.86 -6.69 -10.60
C ASP A 15 24.45 -6.38 -11.11
N ASP A 16 24.15 -6.71 -12.35
CA ASP A 16 22.85 -6.53 -12.99
C ASP A 16 21.72 -7.29 -12.26
N ARG A 17 21.99 -8.51 -11.78
CA ARG A 17 20.99 -9.30 -11.03
C ARG A 17 20.85 -8.80 -9.58
N ILE A 18 21.94 -8.34 -8.98
CA ILE A 18 21.93 -7.71 -7.65
C ILE A 18 21.09 -6.43 -7.69
N LYS A 19 21.35 -5.57 -8.69
CA LYS A 19 20.61 -4.32 -8.89
C LYS A 19 19.12 -4.59 -9.14
N ALA A 20 18.77 -5.57 -9.98
CA ALA A 20 17.38 -5.93 -10.23
C ALA A 20 16.64 -6.47 -8.98
N HIS A 21 17.26 -7.36 -8.20
CA HIS A 21 16.66 -7.86 -6.96
C HIS A 21 16.49 -6.74 -5.93
N PHE A 22 17.52 -5.92 -5.74
CA PHE A 22 17.46 -4.81 -4.80
C PHE A 22 16.38 -3.79 -5.18
N THR A 23 16.31 -3.37 -6.44
CA THR A 23 15.32 -2.37 -6.89
C THR A 23 13.90 -2.89 -6.78
N THR A 24 13.65 -4.16 -7.12
CA THR A 24 12.32 -4.77 -6.99
C THR A 24 11.90 -4.92 -5.54
N CYS A 25 12.78 -5.39 -4.66
CA CYS A 25 12.51 -5.47 -3.22
C CYS A 25 12.29 -4.08 -2.61
N PHE A 26 13.13 -3.11 -2.95
CA PHE A 26 12.98 -1.74 -2.47
C PHE A 26 11.65 -1.13 -2.92
N LEU A 27 11.29 -1.28 -4.20
CA LEU A 27 10.02 -0.80 -4.72
C LEU A 27 8.83 -1.46 -4.02
N ALA A 28 8.86 -2.78 -3.84
CA ALA A 28 7.81 -3.50 -3.11
C ALA A 28 7.65 -2.97 -1.67
N LEU A 29 8.76 -2.73 -0.96
CA LEU A 29 8.72 -2.16 0.39
C LEU A 29 8.15 -0.74 0.41
N VAL A 30 8.57 0.10 -0.53
CA VAL A 30 8.05 1.47 -0.65
C VAL A 30 6.53 1.45 -0.88
N LEU A 31 6.03 0.54 -1.72
CA LEU A 31 4.59 0.37 -1.94
C LEU A 31 3.85 -0.02 -0.65
N TYR A 32 4.36 -0.98 0.10
CA TYR A 32 3.71 -1.36 1.37
C TYR A 32 3.80 -0.27 2.43
N ARG A 33 4.85 0.57 2.42
CA ARG A 33 4.94 1.73 3.32
C ARG A 33 3.93 2.82 2.98
N TYR A 34 3.63 3.02 1.69
CA TYR A 34 2.50 3.88 1.31
C TYR A 34 1.17 3.29 1.77
N LEU A 35 0.96 1.99 1.60
CA LEU A 35 -0.27 1.34 2.05
C LEU A 35 -0.46 1.42 3.59
N GLU A 36 0.62 1.26 4.36
CA GLU A 36 0.61 1.46 5.81
C GLU A 36 0.22 2.89 6.20
N LYS A 37 0.69 3.89 5.45
CA LYS A 37 0.30 5.29 5.66
C LYS A 37 -1.15 5.55 5.27
N ASP A 38 -1.67 4.85 4.27
CA ASP A 38 -3.06 4.97 3.81
C ASP A 38 -4.06 4.36 4.79
N LEU A 39 -3.60 3.41 5.60
CA LEU A 39 -4.36 2.76 6.68
C LEU A 39 -4.05 3.41 8.05
N ASP A 40 -3.64 4.68 8.06
CA ASP A 40 -3.33 5.48 9.25
C ASP A 40 -2.31 4.85 10.22
N ASN A 41 -1.42 3.98 9.72
CA ASN A 41 -0.45 3.21 10.50
C ASN A 41 -1.08 2.30 11.58
N GLN A 42 -2.32 1.85 11.36
CA GLN A 42 -3.00 0.91 12.28
C GLN A 42 -2.44 -0.52 12.19
N PHE A 43 -1.81 -0.87 11.07
CA PHE A 43 -1.26 -2.20 10.80
C PHE A 43 0.21 -2.09 10.40
N THR A 44 1.04 -3.03 10.85
CA THR A 44 2.42 -3.12 10.44
C THR A 44 2.55 -3.67 9.01
N THR A 45 3.64 -3.33 8.33
CA THR A 45 3.94 -3.87 6.98
C THR A 45 3.83 -5.40 6.90
N ASN A 46 4.25 -6.14 7.94
CA ASN A 46 4.21 -7.60 7.93
C ASN A 46 2.76 -8.12 7.98
N GLU A 47 1.92 -7.51 8.80
CA GLU A 47 0.50 -7.86 8.90
C GLU A 47 -0.21 -7.57 7.58
N ILE A 48 0.05 -6.40 6.98
CA ILE A 48 -0.50 -6.02 5.68
C ILE A 48 -0.14 -7.06 4.61
N VAL A 49 1.15 -7.43 4.51
CA VAL A 49 1.60 -8.42 3.51
C VAL A 49 1.01 -9.80 3.79
N GLY A 50 0.90 -10.21 5.05
CA GLY A 50 0.28 -11.48 5.44
C GLY A 50 -1.20 -11.52 5.04
N GLN A 51 -1.97 -10.53 5.47
CA GLN A 51 -3.41 -10.50 5.20
C GLN A 51 -3.72 -10.38 3.71
N LEU A 52 -2.97 -9.58 2.95
CA LEU A 52 -3.14 -9.50 1.50
C LEU A 52 -2.87 -10.82 0.78
N LYS A 53 -1.95 -11.66 1.28
CA LYS A 53 -1.69 -13.00 0.71
C LYS A 53 -2.84 -13.97 1.00
N ASP A 54 -3.49 -13.81 2.14
CA ASP A 54 -4.59 -14.69 2.56
C ASP A 54 -5.93 -14.29 1.91
N MET A 55 -6.06 -13.05 1.42
CA MET A 55 -7.22 -12.55 0.67
C MET A 55 -7.36 -13.20 -0.72
N ASN A 56 -7.88 -14.42 -0.74
CA ASN A 56 -8.09 -15.21 -1.95
C ASN A 56 -9.57 -15.23 -2.39
N PHE A 57 -9.80 -15.51 -3.67
CA PHE A 57 -11.12 -15.62 -4.27
C PHE A 57 -11.24 -16.91 -5.10
N TYR A 58 -12.38 -17.56 -5.00
CA TYR A 58 -12.76 -18.69 -5.85
C TYR A 58 -13.65 -18.22 -6.99
N CYS A 59 -13.27 -18.51 -8.23
CA CYS A 59 -14.07 -18.16 -9.41
C CYS A 59 -15.07 -19.28 -9.71
N VAL A 60 -16.36 -18.92 -9.75
CA VAL A 60 -17.45 -19.79 -10.17
C VAL A 60 -17.92 -19.34 -11.55
N PRO A 61 -17.66 -20.12 -12.62
CA PRO A 61 -18.06 -19.77 -13.98
C PRO A 61 -19.56 -19.46 -14.07
N GLY A 62 -19.90 -18.28 -14.57
CA GLY A 62 -21.29 -17.84 -14.76
C GLY A 62 -21.98 -17.26 -13.52
N GLN A 63 -21.38 -17.33 -12.33
CA GLN A 63 -21.95 -16.75 -11.10
C GLN A 63 -21.09 -15.60 -10.53
N GLY A 64 -19.76 -15.69 -10.64
CA GLY A 64 -18.85 -14.64 -10.20
C GLY A 64 -17.74 -15.17 -9.27
N PHE A 65 -17.33 -14.35 -8.31
CA PHE A 65 -16.22 -14.62 -7.39
C PHE A 65 -16.73 -14.78 -5.95
N ILE A 66 -16.31 -15.85 -5.28
CA ILE A 66 -16.60 -16.11 -3.88
C ILE A 66 -15.33 -15.81 -3.07
N PRO A 67 -15.34 -14.87 -2.12
CA PRO A 67 -14.22 -14.65 -1.23
C PRO A 67 -13.99 -15.88 -0.35
N THR A 68 -12.73 -16.33 -0.25
CA THR A 68 -12.34 -17.46 0.60
C THR A 68 -11.59 -17.02 1.85
N TYR A 69 -11.59 -15.72 2.15
CA TYR A 69 -10.98 -15.12 3.33
C TYR A 69 -12.05 -14.70 4.33
N THR A 70 -11.64 -14.55 5.59
CA THR A 70 -12.50 -14.06 6.66
C THR A 70 -12.38 -12.54 6.79
N ARG A 71 -13.48 -11.90 7.16
CA ARG A 71 -13.49 -10.48 7.48
C ARG A 71 -12.68 -10.22 8.75
N THR A 72 -11.77 -9.27 8.67
CA THR A 72 -10.91 -8.79 9.76
C THR A 72 -10.94 -7.26 9.81
N ASP A 73 -10.43 -6.69 10.90
CA ASP A 73 -10.25 -5.24 11.05
C ASP A 73 -9.43 -4.62 9.91
N PHE A 74 -8.46 -5.39 9.40
CA PHE A 74 -7.67 -5.00 8.23
C PHE A 74 -8.51 -4.93 6.96
N THR A 75 -9.34 -5.95 6.69
CA THR A 75 -10.20 -5.92 5.50
C THR A 75 -11.22 -4.79 5.56
N ASP A 76 -11.71 -4.46 6.75
CA ASP A 76 -12.62 -3.34 6.96
C ASP A 76 -11.94 -2.00 6.72
N ALA A 77 -10.77 -1.78 7.33
CA ALA A 77 -9.97 -0.57 7.07
C ALA A 77 -9.62 -0.43 5.58
N LEU A 78 -9.27 -1.53 4.90
CA LEU A 78 -8.97 -1.54 3.47
C LEU A 78 -10.19 -1.16 2.63
N HIS A 79 -11.34 -1.75 2.92
CA HIS A 79 -12.58 -1.49 2.22
C HIS A 79 -13.07 -0.04 2.40
N ASP A 80 -12.93 0.51 3.60
CA ASP A 80 -13.32 1.87 3.92
C ASP A 80 -12.39 2.90 3.26
N THR A 81 -11.07 2.67 3.32
CA THR A 81 -10.07 3.56 2.69
C THR A 81 -10.22 3.62 1.17
N TYR A 82 -10.46 2.49 0.51
CA TYR A 82 -10.54 2.45 -0.96
C TYR A 82 -11.96 2.53 -1.52
N GLY A 83 -12.98 2.35 -0.68
CA GLY A 83 -14.41 2.46 -1.02
C GLY A 83 -14.88 1.32 -1.95
N PHE A 84 -14.39 0.11 -1.73
CA PHE A 84 -14.88 -1.10 -2.39
C PHE A 84 -15.13 -2.19 -1.34
N ARG A 85 -16.07 -3.09 -1.64
CA ARG A 85 -16.43 -4.21 -0.78
C ARG A 85 -16.33 -5.50 -1.58
N THR A 86 -15.66 -6.47 -1.01
CA THR A 86 -15.42 -7.79 -1.61
C THR A 86 -15.76 -8.93 -0.64
N ASP A 87 -16.42 -8.61 0.48
CA ASP A 87 -16.79 -9.50 1.58
C ASP A 87 -18.18 -10.13 1.42
N TYR A 88 -18.84 -9.92 0.26
CA TYR A 88 -20.13 -10.53 -0.04
C TYR A 88 -19.99 -11.99 -0.44
N GLN A 89 -21.06 -12.77 -0.21
CA GLN A 89 -21.10 -14.20 -0.49
C GLN A 89 -20.80 -14.54 -1.97
N ILE A 90 -21.24 -13.70 -2.91
CA ILE A 90 -20.88 -13.78 -4.32
C ILE A 90 -20.69 -12.36 -4.84
N VAL A 91 -19.50 -12.06 -5.37
CA VAL A 91 -19.19 -10.83 -6.09
C VAL A 91 -19.33 -11.12 -7.59
N SER A 92 -20.33 -10.52 -8.23
CA SER A 92 -20.60 -10.80 -9.64
C SER A 92 -19.47 -10.30 -10.56
N ASP A 93 -19.34 -10.89 -11.75
CA ASP A 93 -18.37 -10.43 -12.77
C ASP A 93 -18.56 -8.95 -13.13
N LYS A 94 -19.81 -8.48 -13.12
CA LYS A 94 -20.16 -7.09 -13.39
C LYS A 94 -19.62 -6.17 -12.28
N GLU A 95 -19.81 -6.56 -11.03
CA GLU A 95 -19.29 -5.80 -9.88
C GLU A 95 -17.77 -5.80 -9.85
N MET A 96 -17.13 -6.93 -10.11
CA MET A 96 -15.66 -7.02 -10.19
C MET A 96 -15.13 -6.09 -11.29
N LYS A 97 -15.77 -6.07 -12.47
CA LYS A 97 -15.46 -5.12 -13.55
C LYS A 97 -15.69 -3.67 -13.12
N ASN A 98 -16.73 -3.39 -12.35
CA ASN A 98 -17.00 -2.04 -11.83
C ASN A 98 -15.99 -1.60 -10.77
N ILE A 99 -15.54 -2.51 -9.90
CA ILE A 99 -14.46 -2.26 -8.93
C ILE A 99 -13.18 -1.93 -9.71
N TYR A 100 -12.82 -2.76 -10.70
CA TYR A 100 -11.65 -2.51 -11.55
C TYR A 100 -11.71 -1.15 -12.28
N LYS A 101 -12.87 -0.81 -12.87
CA LYS A 101 -13.09 0.50 -13.50
C LYS A 101 -12.93 1.65 -12.50
N ARG A 102 -13.50 1.50 -11.30
CA ARG A 102 -13.38 2.50 -10.22
C ARG A 102 -11.93 2.71 -9.82
N LEU A 103 -11.19 1.62 -9.57
CA LEU A 103 -9.76 1.66 -9.24
C LEU A 103 -8.92 2.31 -10.36
N LYS A 104 -9.22 2.01 -11.63
CA LYS A 104 -8.56 2.64 -12.78
C LYS A 104 -8.90 4.13 -12.93
N SER A 105 -10.13 4.53 -12.61
CA SER A 105 -10.63 5.91 -12.76
C SER A 105 -10.25 6.84 -11.60
N LYS A 106 -10.11 6.31 -10.37
CA LYS A 106 -9.68 7.04 -9.16
C LYS A 106 -8.19 7.43 -9.20
N LYS A 107 -7.61 7.67 -10.37
CA LYS A 107 -6.31 8.32 -10.49
C LYS A 107 -6.42 9.72 -9.86
N SER A 108 -5.91 9.82 -8.63
CA SER A 108 -5.46 11.06 -7.96
C SER A 108 -6.48 11.95 -7.23
N THR A 109 -7.78 11.95 -7.53
CA THR A 109 -8.66 13.06 -7.06
C THR A 109 -9.14 13.01 -5.60
N GLN A 110 -9.37 11.84 -5.00
CA GLN A 110 -9.96 11.82 -3.64
C GLN A 110 -8.93 12.06 -2.52
N LYS A 111 -7.64 11.84 -2.81
CA LYS A 111 -6.53 11.99 -1.83
C LYS A 111 -5.83 13.34 -1.89
N LEU A 112 -5.92 14.05 -3.02
CA LEU A 112 -5.43 15.43 -3.15
C LEU A 112 -6.16 16.40 -2.20
N MET A 113 -7.40 16.08 -1.79
CA MET A 113 -8.16 16.83 -0.78
C MET A 113 -7.67 16.55 0.65
N THR A 114 -7.28 15.30 0.94
CA THR A 114 -6.82 14.88 2.29
C THR A 114 -5.36 15.20 2.54
N TYR A 115 -4.48 15.03 1.54
CA TYR A 115 -3.07 15.40 1.65
C TYR A 115 -2.87 16.91 1.79
N LYS A 116 -3.60 17.75 1.04
CA LYS A 116 -3.58 19.21 1.24
C LYS A 116 -3.94 19.64 2.68
N LYS A 117 -4.70 18.82 3.41
CA LYS A 117 -5.10 19.09 4.80
C LYS A 117 -4.03 18.69 5.83
N LEU A 118 -3.21 17.67 5.54
CA LEU A 118 -2.10 17.18 6.38
C LEU A 118 -0.76 17.86 6.07
N GLU A 119 -0.68 18.51 4.91
CA GLU A 119 0.49 19.20 4.40
C GLU A 119 0.73 20.55 5.11
N ALA A 120 -0.31 21.26 5.57
CA ALA A 120 -0.20 22.53 6.27
C ALA A 120 0.77 22.55 7.50
N PRO A 121 0.84 21.51 8.36
CA PRO A 121 1.80 21.47 9.47
C PRO A 121 3.22 21.00 9.10
N ILE A 122 3.40 20.18 8.05
CA ILE A 122 4.71 19.57 7.73
C ILE A 122 5.66 20.59 7.09
N TYR A 123 5.17 21.50 6.25
CA TYR A 123 6.02 22.55 5.64
C TYR A 123 6.43 23.65 6.62
N LYS A 124 5.58 23.94 7.61
CA LYS A 124 5.92 24.91 8.66
C LYS A 124 7.08 24.41 9.52
N GLY A 125 7.15 23.11 9.79
CA GLY A 125 8.30 22.49 10.48
C GLY A 125 9.59 22.56 9.66
N PHE A 126 9.51 22.35 8.35
CA PHE A 126 10.69 22.36 7.47
C PHE A 126 11.22 23.79 7.19
N GLN A 127 10.34 24.80 7.07
CA GLN A 127 10.76 26.20 6.98
C GLN A 127 11.31 26.76 8.30
N ALA A 128 10.73 26.36 9.45
CA ALA A 128 11.28 26.76 10.75
C ALA A 128 12.67 26.17 11.01
N PHE A 129 12.95 24.95 10.50
CA PHE A 129 14.24 24.31 10.64
C PHE A 129 15.34 25.01 9.81
N SER A 130 15.07 25.43 8.57
CA SER A 130 16.09 26.09 7.74
C SER A 130 16.45 27.50 8.21
N VAL A 131 15.48 28.26 8.76
CA VAL A 131 15.73 29.62 9.26
C VAL A 131 16.53 29.62 10.58
N SER A 132 16.35 28.61 11.42
CA SER A 132 17.10 28.49 12.68
C SER A 132 18.59 28.11 12.52
N GLN A 133 18.96 27.55 11.36
CA GLN A 133 20.34 27.19 11.01
C GLN A 133 21.08 28.34 10.32
N LEU A 134 20.38 29.26 9.63
CA LEU A 134 20.99 30.37 8.90
C LEU A 134 21.33 31.62 9.75
N SER A 135 20.85 31.71 11.00
CA SER A 135 21.21 32.81 11.91
C SER A 135 22.38 32.50 12.85
N LYS A 136 22.92 31.28 12.82
CA LYS A 136 24.05 30.85 13.66
C LYS A 136 25.39 30.77 12.92
N THR A 137 25.40 31.00 11.61
CA THR A 137 26.62 31.21 10.82
C THR A 137 26.65 32.67 10.39
N GLY A 138 27.25 33.49 11.26
CA GLY A 138 27.53 34.89 10.96
C GLY A 138 28.39 35.01 9.71
N LEU A 139 27.85 35.73 8.74
CA LEU A 139 28.58 36.58 7.81
C LEU A 139 28.30 38.03 8.23
#